data_AF-A0A419GSZ5-F1
#
_entry.id   AF-A0A419GSZ5-F1
#
_cell.length_a   1.000
_cell.length_b   1.000
_cell.length_c   1.000
_cell.angle_alpha   90.00
_cell.angle_beta   90.00
_cell.angle_gamma   90.00
#
_symmetry.space_group_name_H-M   'P 1'
#
loop_
_entity.id
_entity.type
_entity.pdbx_description
1 polymer ?
#
loop_
_entity_poly.entity_id
_entity_poly.type
_entity_poly.pdbx_seq_one_letter_code
_entity_poly.pdbx_strand_id
1 'polypeptide(L)' 'MLKNGCPGSSEIKQPKPEDIACRHCGKELEIWSDETEINCKFCGKPNMRVIGPTCLDWCAFAKECVGEEKYRRVKGGASN' A
#
# COMPACT_ATOMS: atom_id res chain seq x y z
N MET A 1 4.41 7.75 -21.88
CA MET A 1 4.85 6.59 -22.69
C MET A 1 4.91 5.36 -21.80
N LEU A 2 3.90 4.47 -21.83
CA LEU A 2 3.86 3.23 -21.02
C LEU A 2 4.74 2.16 -21.69
N LYS A 3 6.04 2.20 -21.43
CA LYS A 3 6.96 1.14 -21.84
C LYS A 3 6.84 -0.02 -20.84
N ASN A 4 5.86 -0.91 -21.06
CA ASN A 4 5.68 -2.24 -20.43
C ASN A 4 4.76 -2.38 -19.19
N GLY A 5 3.47 -2.06 -19.33
CA GLY A 5 2.41 -2.51 -18.38
C GLY A 5 1.96 -1.48 -17.34
N CYS A 6 0.98 -1.85 -16.50
CA CYS A 6 0.39 -0.97 -15.49
C CYS A 6 1.41 -0.63 -14.38
N PRO A 7 1.84 0.63 -14.21
CA PRO A 7 2.83 1.01 -13.19
C PRO A 7 2.32 0.76 -11.77
N GLY A 8 1.01 0.93 -11.52
CA GLY A 8 0.42 0.62 -10.22
C GLY A 8 0.38 -0.87 -9.89
N SER A 9 0.71 -1.76 -10.84
CA SER A 9 0.75 -3.21 -10.63
C SER A 9 2.13 -3.76 -10.34
N SER A 10 3.20 -2.94 -10.39
CA SER A 10 4.57 -3.43 -10.20
C SER A 10 4.76 -4.07 -8.83
N GLU A 11 4.35 -3.36 -7.78
CA GLU A 11 4.48 -3.77 -6.38
C GLU A 11 3.58 -4.98 -6.04
N ILE A 12 2.47 -5.14 -6.77
CA ILE A 12 1.55 -6.28 -6.61
C ILE A 12 2.11 -7.53 -7.30
N LYS A 13 2.74 -7.36 -8.47
CA LYS A 13 3.27 -8.48 -9.26
C LYS A 13 4.63 -8.96 -8.77
N GLN A 14 5.40 -8.07 -8.15
CA GLN A 14 6.75 -8.32 -7.68
C GLN A 14 6.91 -7.74 -6.28
N PRO A 15 6.26 -8.36 -5.26
CA PRO A 15 6.41 -7.93 -3.89
C PRO A 15 7.86 -8.09 -3.45
N LYS A 16 8.32 -7.18 -2.60
CA LYS A 16 9.69 -7.12 -2.11
C LYS A 16 9.70 -6.93 -0.59
N PRO A 17 10.68 -7.52 0.11
CA PRO A 17 10.84 -7.33 1.54
C PRO A 17 11.29 -5.89 1.83
N GLU A 18 10.72 -5.30 2.88
CA GLU A 18 11.07 -3.98 3.40
C GLU A 18 11.22 -4.06 4.92
N ASP A 19 12.08 -3.20 5.49
CA ASP A 19 12.27 -3.12 6.93
C ASP A 19 11.51 -1.95 7.54
N ILE A 20 10.75 -2.23 8.60
CA ILE A 20 10.06 -1.23 9.42
C ILE A 20 10.45 -1.36 10.88
N ALA A 21 10.50 -0.23 11.59
CA ALA A 21 10.68 -0.23 13.04
C ALA A 21 9.35 -0.52 13.75
N CYS A 22 9.35 -1.47 14.69
CA CYS A 22 8.21 -1.71 15.56
C CYS A 22 7.90 -0.46 16.38
N ARG A 23 6.70 0.11 16.21
CA ARG A 23 6.26 1.32 16.94
C ARG A 23 6.13 1.15 18.45
N HIS A 24 6.23 -0.10 18.94
CA HIS A 24 6.06 -0.44 20.35
C HIS A 24 7.38 -0.78 21.07
N CYS A 25 8.32 -1.45 20.39
CA CYS A 25 9.58 -1.88 21.00
C CYS A 25 10.83 -1.47 20.23
N GLY A 26 10.69 -0.79 19.09
CA GLY A 26 11.81 -0.26 18.29
C GLY A 26 12.62 -1.31 17.51
N LYS A 27 12.31 -2.61 17.64
CA LYS A 27 12.97 -3.66 16.85
C LYS A 27 12.58 -3.59 15.38
N GLU A 28 13.54 -3.88 14.52
CA GLU A 28 13.35 -4.00 13.08
C GLU A 28 12.53 -5.24 12.73
N LEU A 29 11.58 -5.07 11.83
CA LEU A 29 10.67 -6.09 11.34
C LEU A 29 10.68 -6.05 9.81
N GLU A 30 10.78 -7.22 9.20
CA GLU A 30 10.57 -7.37 7.76
C GLU A 30 9.06 -7.37 7.48
N ILE A 31 8.61 -6.63 6.48
CA ILE A 31 7.23 -6.63 5.95
C ILE A 31 7.30 -6.64 4.42
N TRP A 32 6.45 -7.41 3.75
CA TRP A 32 6.43 -7.44 2.28
C TRP A 32 5.66 -6.25 1.72
N SER A 33 6.05 -5.68 0.57
CA SER A 33 5.44 -4.48 -0.03
C SER A 33 3.93 -4.60 -0.33
N ASP A 34 3.39 -5.82 -0.40
CA ASP A 34 1.97 -6.13 -0.58
C ASP A 34 1.21 -6.37 0.74
N GLU A 35 1.91 -6.43 1.87
CA GLU A 35 1.31 -6.52 3.21
C GLU A 35 0.94 -5.14 3.77
N THR A 36 -0.09 -5.07 4.61
CA THR A 36 -0.49 -3.79 5.25
C THR A 36 -0.24 -3.80 6.76
N GLU A 37 -0.18 -4.98 7.36
CA GLU A 37 0.11 -5.19 8.77
C GLU A 37 1.09 -6.34 8.98
N ILE A 38 1.80 -6.29 10.10
CA ILE A 38 2.61 -7.41 10.61
C ILE A 38 2.61 -7.42 12.14
N ASN A 39 2.59 -8.61 12.73
CA ASN A 39 2.80 -8.79 14.17
C ASN A 39 4.30 -8.80 14.51
N CYS A 40 4.69 -7.99 15.48
CA CYS A 40 6.07 -7.94 15.93
C CYS A 40 6.50 -9.29 16.54
N LYS A 41 7.47 -9.97 15.93
CA LYS A 41 8.03 -11.23 16.46
C LYS A 41 8.72 -11.11 17.82
N PHE A 42 8.97 -9.89 18.30
CA PHE A 42 9.65 -9.63 19.58
C PHE A 42 8.71 -9.26 20.73
N CYS A 43 7.61 -8.52 20.46
CA CYS A 43 6.69 -8.07 21.50
C CYS A 43 5.22 -8.49 21.28
N GLY A 44 4.93 -9.15 20.16
CA GLY A 44 3.60 -9.67 19.82
C GLY A 44 2.56 -8.62 19.41
N LYS A 45 2.90 -7.33 19.44
CA LYS A 45 1.95 -6.26 19.08
C LYS A 45 1.87 -6.04 17.56
N PRO A 46 0.68 -5.71 17.02
CA PRO A 46 0.51 -5.41 15.61
C PRO A 46 1.15 -4.08 15.24
N ASN A 47 1.73 -4.05 14.04
CA ASN A 47 2.27 -2.87 13.38
C ASN A 47 1.60 -2.74 12.02
N MET A 48 1.34 -1.49 11.61
CA MET A 48 0.86 -1.17 10.28
C MET A 48 1.89 -0.31 9.59
N ARG A 49 2.11 -0.52 8.29
CA ARG A 49 2.90 0.42 7.49
C ARG A 49 2.11 1.71 7.25
N VAL A 50 2.85 2.79 7.02
CA VAL A 50 2.27 4.04 6.52
C VAL A 50 1.91 3.82 5.05
N ILE A 51 0.62 3.93 4.72
CA ILE A 51 0.15 3.81 3.33
C ILE A 51 0.29 5.18 2.66
N GLY A 52 1.13 5.25 1.63
CA GLY A 52 1.32 6.46 0.81
C GLY A 52 0.24 6.62 -0.28
N PRO A 53 0.42 7.61 -1.17
CA PRO A 53 -0.46 7.79 -2.32
C PRO A 53 -0.55 6.52 -3.18
N THR A 54 -1.75 6.17 -3.60
CA THR A 54 -2.02 4.97 -4.41
C THR A 54 -2.07 5.32 -5.90
N CYS A 55 -2.14 4.32 -6.77
CA CYS A 55 -2.35 4.56 -8.20
C CYS A 55 -3.67 5.30 -8.53
N LEU A 56 -4.63 5.31 -7.60
CA LEU A 56 -5.87 6.09 -7.73
C LEU A 56 -5.64 7.61 -7.63
N ASP A 57 -4.48 8.02 -7.11
CA ASP A 57 -4.14 9.44 -6.92
C ASP A 57 -3.48 10.06 -8.14
N TRP A 58 -2.73 9.28 -8.92
CA TRP A 58 -1.91 9.79 -10.02
C TRP A 58 -2.20 9.14 -11.39
N CYS A 59 -2.85 7.98 -11.45
CA CYS A 59 -3.11 7.31 -12.72
C CYS A 59 -4.33 7.92 -13.42
N ALA A 60 -4.12 8.45 -14.63
CA ALA A 60 -5.20 9.02 -15.46
C ALA A 60 -6.31 8.00 -15.79
N PHE A 61 -5.97 6.70 -15.85
CA PHE A 61 -6.91 5.62 -16.15
C PHE A 61 -7.53 4.99 -14.89
N ALA A 62 -7.25 5.51 -13.69
CA ALA A 62 -7.69 4.91 -12.44
C ALA A 62 -9.22 4.72 -12.37
N LYS A 63 -9.98 5.77 -12.73
CA LYS A 63 -11.46 5.73 -12.68
C LYS A 63 -12.04 4.65 -13.59
N GLU A 64 -11.48 4.49 -14.78
CA GLU A 64 -11.88 3.45 -15.74
C GLU A 64 -11.46 2.06 -15.27
N CYS A 65 -10.27 1.94 -14.67
CA CYS A 65 -9.72 0.68 -14.20
C CYS A 65 -10.52 0.07 -13.04
N VAL A 66 -10.90 0.87 -12.04
CA VAL A 66 -11.62 0.36 -10.85
C VAL A 66 -13.13 0.54 -10.91
N GLY A 67 -13.63 1.30 -11.88
CA GLY A 67 -15.03 1.68 -12.01
C GLY A 67 -15.40 2.91 -11.16
N GLU A 68 -16.42 3.65 -11.62
CA GLU A 68 -16.83 4.93 -11.04
C GLU A 68 -17.25 4.82 -9.57
N GLU A 69 -18.04 3.81 -9.21
CA GLU A 69 -18.51 3.62 -7.83
C GLU A 69 -17.33 3.45 -6.86
N LYS A 70 -16.42 2.52 -7.17
CA LYS A 70 -15.25 2.25 -6.33
C LYS A 70 -14.31 3.45 -6.28
N TYR A 71 -14.08 4.11 -7.41
CA TYR A 71 -13.26 5.32 -7.47
C TYR A 71 -13.81 6.42 -6.56
N ARG A 72 -15.12 6.68 -6.63
CA ARG A 72 -15.80 7.67 -5.77
C ARG A 72 -15.77 7.28 -4.29
N ARG A 73 -15.94 6.00 -3.95
CA ARG A 73 -15.86 5.54 -2.55
C ARG A 73 -14.48 5.80 -1.94
N VAL A 74 -13.41 5.53 -2.69
CA VAL A 74 -12.04 5.70 -2.20
C VAL A 74 -11.65 7.17 -2.16
N LYS A 75 -11.98 7.96 -3.19
CA LYS A 75 -11.68 9.41 -3.22
C LYS A 75 -12.59 10.25 -2.32
N GLY A 76 -13.85 9.86 -2.16
CA GLY A 76 -14.84 10.54 -1.32
C GLY A 76 -14.65 10.29 0.17
N GLY A 77 -13.87 9.28 0.55
CA GLY A 77 -13.43 9.05 1.94
C GLY A 77 -12.25 9.94 2.37
N ALA A 78 -11.68 10.76 1.48
CA ALA A 78 -10.61 11.71 1.79
C ALA A 78 -11.16 13.08 2.26
N SER A 79 -12.27 13.06 3.00
CA SER A 79 -12.87 14.25 3.62
C SER A 79 -13.44 13.88 4.99
N ASN A 80 -12.54 13.70 5.95
CA ASN A 80 -12.60 14.16 7.34
C ASN A 80 -11.40 13.62 8.12
#